data_AF-A0A930HXA4-F1
#
_entry.id   AF-A0A930HXA4-F1
#
_cell.length_a   1.000
_cell.length_b   1.000
_cell.length_c   1.000
_cell.angle_alpha   90.00
_cell.angle_beta   90.00
_cell.angle_gamma   90.00
#
_symmetry.space_group_name_H-M   'P 1'
#
loop_
_entity.id
_entity.type
_entity.pdbx_description
1 polymer ?
#
loop_
_entity_poly.entity_id
_entity_poly.type
_entity_poly.pdbx_seq_one_letter_code
_entity_poly.pdbx_strand_id
1 'polypeptide(L)'
;MTTNNIDVGLGIYVHIPFCISKCIYCGFYSAAGAPSTEEESSYVNLLVQEIENAKRPDRKVDSIFFGGGTPSTLKAESLIEVLDAIRSFFDVTDDCEIT
;
A
#
# COMPACT_ATOMS: atom_id res chain seq x y z
N MET A 1 3.11 23.28 30.92
CA MET A 1 2.20 22.24 30.42
C MET A 1 2.88 21.60 29.23
N THR A 2 3.75 20.61 29.48
CA THR A 2 4.40 19.82 28.44
C THR A 2 3.37 18.83 27.91
N THR A 3 2.73 19.15 26.79
CA THR A 3 2.05 18.13 26.00
C THR A 3 3.13 17.17 25.51
N ASN A 4 3.23 16.00 26.15
CA ASN A 4 3.90 14.83 25.58
C ASN A 4 3.12 14.45 24.30
N ASN A 5 3.37 15.18 23.21
CA ASN A 5 3.05 14.70 21.88
C ASN A 5 4.14 13.68 21.57
N ILE A 6 3.86 12.41 21.88
CA ILE A 6 4.50 11.33 21.13
C ILE A 6 4.02 11.57 19.70
N ASP A 7 4.91 12.00 18.82
CA ASP A 7 4.64 12.01 17.38
C ASP A 7 4.52 10.55 16.96
N VAL A 8 3.30 10.01 17.03
CA VAL A 8 3.04 8.65 16.61
C VAL A 8 2.98 8.69 15.10
N GLY A 9 4.00 8.18 14.41
CA GLY A 9 4.03 8.10 12.96
C GLY A 9 2.98 7.15 12.37
N LEU A 10 2.54 7.45 11.15
CA LEU A 10 1.49 6.73 10.44
C LEU A 10 2.10 5.67 9.52
N GLY A 11 1.86 4.39 9.82
CA GLY A 11 2.13 3.32 8.87
C GLY A 11 1.01 3.15 7.85
N ILE A 12 1.38 2.97 6.58
CA ILE A 12 0.47 2.58 5.50
C ILE A 12 0.76 1.12 5.13
N TYR A 13 -0.29 0.29 5.13
CA TYR A 13 -0.22 -1.08 4.63
C TYR A 13 -1.08 -1.21 3.37
N VAL A 14 -0.44 -1.60 2.26
CA VAL A 14 -1.09 -1.82 0.97
C VAL A 14 -1.27 -3.32 0.75
N HIS A 15 -2.52 -3.78 0.72
CA HIS A 15 -2.85 -5.19 0.54
C HIS A 15 -2.99 -5.55 -0.95
N ILE A 16 -2.05 -6.33 -1.48
CA ILE A 16 -2.09 -6.88 -2.84
C ILE A 16 -2.79 -8.25 -2.82
N PRO A 17 -3.98 -8.40 -3.44
CA PRO A 17 -4.79 -9.60 -3.32
C PRO A 17 -4.42 -10.71 -4.31
N PHE A 18 -3.38 -10.54 -5.14
CA PHE A 18 -2.98 -11.53 -6.15
C PHE A 18 -1.84 -12.40 -5.65
N CYS A 19 -1.87 -13.70 -5.93
CA CYS A 19 -0.85 -14.62 -5.44
C CYS A 19 -0.51 -15.65 -6.51
N ILE A 20 0.79 -15.86 -6.78
CA ILE A 20 1.25 -16.86 -7.78
C ILE A 20 0.62 -18.23 -7.51
N SER A 21 0.56 -18.64 -6.25
CA SER A 21 -0.13 -19.86 -5.82
C SER A 21 -0.58 -19.73 -4.37
N LYS A 22 -1.85 -20.01 -4.08
CA LYS A 22 -2.38 -19.96 -2.72
C LYS A 22 -1.87 -21.14 -1.87
N CYS A 23 -1.05 -20.85 -0.86
CA CYS A 23 -0.55 -21.86 0.07
C CYS A 23 -1.64 -22.33 1.03
N ILE A 24 -1.64 -23.61 1.40
CA ILE A 24 -2.64 -24.21 2.30
C ILE A 24 -2.64 -23.61 3.72
N TYR A 25 -1.53 -23.01 4.13
CA TYR A 25 -1.36 -22.37 5.43
C TYR A 25 -1.57 -20.86 5.38
N CYS A 26 -1.79 -20.27 4.19
CA CYS A 26 -1.87 -18.82 4.04
C CYS A 26 -3.20 -18.29 4.57
N GLY A 27 -3.14 -17.48 5.62
CA GLY A 27 -4.30 -16.80 6.22
C GLY A 27 -4.64 -15.45 5.59
N PHE A 28 -3.79 -14.93 4.69
CA PHE A 28 -4.09 -13.68 3.99
C PHE A 28 -5.16 -13.90 2.92
N TYR A 29 -6.08 -12.94 2.80
CA TYR A 29 -6.96 -12.88 1.65
C TYR A 29 -6.09 -12.77 0.38
N SER A 30 -6.32 -13.67 -0.57
CA SER A 30 -5.67 -13.68 -1.86
C SER A 30 -6.44 -14.55 -2.86
N ALA A 31 -6.45 -14.10 -4.11
CA ALA A 31 -6.85 -14.83 -5.30
C ALA A 31 -5.63 -15.55 -5.88
N ALA A 32 -5.83 -16.78 -6.35
CA ALA A 32 -4.78 -17.54 -7.00
C ALA A 32 -4.60 -17.07 -8.45
N GLY A 33 -3.35 -16.92 -8.87
CA GLY A 33 -2.94 -16.37 -10.15
C GLY A 33 -2.42 -14.94 -10.06
N ALA A 34 -1.52 -14.60 -10.98
CA ALA A 34 -1.20 -13.21 -11.29
C ALA A 34 -2.41 -12.57 -12.02
N PRO A 35 -2.64 -11.25 -11.85
CA PRO A 35 -3.75 -10.57 -12.51
C PRO A 35 -3.53 -10.52 -14.03
N SER A 36 -4.63 -10.47 -14.78
CA SER A 36 -4.61 -9.94 -16.15
C SER A 36 -4.26 -8.45 -16.15
N THR A 37 -3.89 -7.90 -17.30
CA THR A 37 -3.57 -6.46 -17.40
C THR A 37 -4.78 -5.59 -17.04
N GLU A 38 -5.99 -6.00 -17.43
CA GLU A 38 -7.23 -5.30 -17.12
C GLU A 38 -7.56 -5.35 -15.62
N GLU A 39 -7.38 -6.51 -14.96
CA GLU A 39 -7.59 -6.66 -13.51
C GLU A 39 -6.59 -5.83 -12.71
N GLU A 40 -5.32 -5.86 -13.11
CA GLU A 40 -4.26 -5.06 -12.51
C GLU A 40 -4.57 -3.57 -12.63
N SER A 41 -4.86 -3.09 -13.84
CA SER A 41 -5.20 -1.68 -14.06
C SER A 41 -6.48 -1.27 -13.31
N SER A 42 -7.50 -2.13 -13.26
CA SER A 42 -8.72 -1.83 -12.50
C SER A 42 -8.44 -1.75 -11.00
N TYR A 43 -7.63 -2.67 -10.47
CA TYR A 43 -7.26 -2.69 -9.06
C TYR A 43 -6.44 -1.45 -8.68
N VAL A 44 -5.41 -1.11 -9.45
CA VAL A 44 -4.55 0.06 -9.19
C VAL A 44 -5.35 1.36 -9.22
N ASN A 45 -6.22 1.54 -10.22
CA ASN A 45 -7.08 2.73 -10.31
C ASN A 45 -7.97 2.90 -9.08
N LEU A 46 -8.60 1.81 -8.60
CA LEU A 46 -9.44 1.85 -7.40
C LEU A 46 -8.61 2.11 -6.15
N LEU A 47 -7.42 1.52 -6.05
CA LEU A 47 -6.51 1.72 -4.92
C LEU A 47 -6.03 3.18 -4.85
N VAL A 48 -5.70 3.81 -5.98
CA VAL A 48 -5.33 5.23 -6.04
C VAL A 48 -6.48 6.12 -5.55
N GLN A 49 -7.72 5.81 -5.95
CA GLN A 49 -8.90 6.52 -5.44
C GLN A 49 -9.09 6.33 -3.93
N GLU A 50 -8.83 5.13 -3.40
CA GLU A 50 -8.89 4.85 -1.97
C GLU A 50 -7.82 5.65 -1.20
N ILE A 51 -6.59 5.68 -1.69
CA ILE A 51 -5.48 6.47 -1.14
C ILE A 51 -5.85 7.94 -1.08
N GLU A 52 -6.42 8.50 -2.16
CA GLU A 52 -6.87 9.89 -2.20
C GLU A 52 -7.95 10.18 -1.13
N ASN A 53 -8.87 9.24 -0.92
CA ASN A 53 -9.95 9.41 0.06
C ASN A 53 -9.49 9.16 1.51
N ALA A 54 -8.36 8.50 1.71
CA ALA A 54 -7.84 8.10 3.02
C ALA A 54 -6.91 9.12 3.69
N LYS A 55 -6.80 10.35 3.14
CA LYS A 55 -5.90 11.42 3.64
C LYS A 55 -5.93 11.56 5.17
N ARG A 56 -4.74 11.80 5.73
CA ARG A 56 -4.50 12.07 7.16
C ARG A 56 -3.59 13.31 7.29
N PRO A 57 -4.13 14.53 7.07
CA PRO A 57 -3.33 15.75 7.00
C PRO A 57 -2.64 16.14 8.32
N ASP A 58 -3.04 15.52 9.42
CA ASP A 58 -2.54 15.72 10.77
C ASP A 58 -1.42 14.74 11.16
N ARG A 59 -1.00 13.84 10.25
CA ARG A 59 -0.02 12.80 10.54
C ARG A 59 1.00 12.63 9.42
N LYS A 60 2.24 12.32 9.82
CA LYS A 60 3.32 11.98 8.90
C LYS A 60 3.43 10.48 8.70
N VAL A 61 3.68 10.05 7.47
CA VAL A 61 3.90 8.66 7.11
C VAL A 61 5.38 8.33 7.22
N ASP A 62 5.72 7.45 8.15
CA ASP A 62 7.09 7.00 8.42
C ASP A 62 7.36 5.57 7.93
N SER A 63 6.32 4.87 7.50
CA SER A 63 6.43 3.49 7.02
C SER A 63 5.35 3.12 6.01
N ILE A 64 5.74 2.40 4.95
CA ILE A 64 4.87 1.88 3.89
C ILE A 64 5.21 0.40 3.67
N PHE A 65 4.21 -0.47 3.79
CA PHE A 65 4.38 -1.91 3.64
C PHE A 65 3.47 -2.45 2.54
N PHE A 66 4.03 -3.22 1.61
CA PHE A 66 3.27 -3.97 0.61
C PHE A 66 3.18 -5.45 1.02
N GLY A 67 1.96 -5.99 1.14
CA GLY A 67 1.77 -7.36 1.58
C GLY A 67 0.49 -8.01 1.07
N GLY A 68 0.13 -9.17 1.60
CA GLY A 68 -1.08 -9.91 1.22
C GLY A 68 -0.75 -11.19 0.48
N GLY A 69 -1.10 -11.28 -0.79
CA GLY A 69 -0.70 -12.37 -1.68
C GLY A 69 0.80 -12.30 -2.00
N THR A 70 1.12 -11.86 -3.21
CA THR A 70 2.49 -11.76 -3.70
C THR A 70 2.64 -10.41 -4.38
N PRO A 71 3.05 -9.33 -3.67
CA PRO A 71 3.14 -7.99 -4.25
C PRO A 71 3.88 -7.92 -5.58
N SER A 72 4.90 -8.75 -5.76
CA SER A 72 5.68 -8.88 -7.00
C SER A 72 4.93 -9.51 -8.18
N THR A 73 3.64 -9.85 -8.06
CA THR A 73 2.80 -10.20 -9.21
C THR A 73 2.28 -8.97 -9.95
N LEU A 74 2.28 -7.81 -9.30
CA LEU A 74 2.06 -6.54 -10.00
C LEU A 74 3.32 -6.16 -10.76
N LYS A 75 3.12 -5.44 -11.86
CA LYS A 75 4.20 -4.81 -12.60
C LYS A 75 4.82 -3.70 -11.75
N ALA A 76 6.11 -3.46 -11.96
CA ALA A 76 6.85 -2.43 -11.23
C ALA A 76 6.22 -1.04 -11.43
N GLU A 77 5.73 -0.76 -12.63
CA GLU A 77 5.08 0.50 -12.98
C GLU A 77 3.81 0.73 -12.15
N SER A 78 3.03 -0.33 -11.91
CA SER A 78 1.83 -0.26 -11.07
C SER A 78 2.15 -0.06 -9.59
N LEU A 79 3.23 -0.65 -9.07
CA LEU A 79 3.70 -0.38 -7.71
C LEU A 79 4.20 1.06 -7.55
N ILE A 80 4.91 1.58 -8.56
CA ILE A 80 5.37 2.97 -8.60
C ILE A 80 4.17 3.92 -8.61
N GLU A 81 3.15 3.66 -9.43
CA GLU A 81 1.93 4.48 -9.48
C GLU A 81 1.23 4.57 -8.11
N VAL A 82 1.14 3.44 -7.39
CA VAL A 82 0.58 3.41 -6.03
C VAL A 82 1.45 4.22 -5.06
N LEU A 83 2.78 4.08 -5.13
CA LEU A 83 3.69 4.82 -4.27
C LEU A 83 3.64 6.33 -4.54
N ASP A 84 3.56 6.73 -5.80
CA ASP A 84 3.43 8.12 -6.23
C ASP A 84 2.11 8.73 -5.74
N ALA A 85 1.01 7.95 -5.77
CA ALA A 85 -0.26 8.37 -5.20
C ALA A 85 -0.15 8.59 -3.68
N ILE A 86 0.49 7.68 -2.95
CA ILE A 86 0.73 7.84 -1.50
C ILE A 86 1.53 9.13 -1.24
N ARG A 87 2.63 9.35 -1.95
CA ARG A 87 3.47 10.56 -1.81
C ARG A 87 2.75 11.85 -2.20
N SER A 88 1.76 11.76 -3.08
CA SER A 88 0.97 12.92 -3.53
C SER A 88 -0.10 13.33 -2.51
N PHE A 89 -0.62 12.37 -1.73
CA PHE A 89 -1.76 12.61 -0.85
C PHE A 89 -1.43 12.54 0.65
N PHE A 90 -0.25 12.06 1.02
CA PHE A 90 0.23 11.98 2.41
C PHE A 90 1.56 12.73 2.59
N ASP A 91 1.80 13.25 3.79
CA ASP A 91 3.09 13.82 4.19
C ASP A 91 4.06 12.68 4.56
N VAL A 92 4.80 12.17 3.57
CA VAL A 92 5.75 11.07 3.74
C VAL A 92 7.11 11.60 4.17
N THR A 93 7.68 11.06 5.24
CA THR A 93 8.99 11.51 5.73
C THR A 93 10.13 11.11 4.80
N ASP A 94 11.25 11.85 4.85
CA ASP A 94 12.43 11.58 4.03
C ASP A 94 13.11 10.24 4.39
N ASP A 95 12.96 9.80 5.65
CA ASP A 95 13.51 8.57 6.21
C ASP A 95 12.50 7.42 6.27
N CYS A 96 11.36 7.55 5.57
CA CYS A 96 10.28 6.57 5.56
C CYS A 96 10.78 5.17 5.13
N GLU A 97 10.46 4.14 5.93
CA GLU A 97 10.73 2.74 5.59
C GLU A 97 9.74 2.26 4.53
N ILE A 98 10.23 1.62 3.46
CA ILE A 98 9.38 1.03 2.43
C ILE A 98 9.79 -0.44 2.24
N THR A 99 8.87 -1.37 2.50
CA THR A 99 9.13 -2.83 2.50
C THR A 99 8.06 -3.61 1.73
#